data_AF-A0A7Y5UUK3-F1
#
_entry.id   AF-A0A7Y5UUK3-F1
#
_cell.length_a   1.000
_cell.length_b   1.000
_cell.length_c   1.000
_cell.angle_alpha   90.00
_cell.angle_beta   90.00
_cell.angle_gamma   90.00
#
_symmetry.space_group_name_H-M   'P 1'
#
loop_
_entity.id
_entity.type
_entity.pdbx_description
1 polymer ?
#
loop_
_entity_poly.entity_id
_entity_poly.type
_entity_poly.pdbx_seq_one_letter_code
_entity_poly.pdbx_strand_id
1 'polypeptide(L)'
;ELAGLDPLVSDPRIDFATRARATTRDGQISPLDPPEPGGRFRPWFEHWFDSRVGDPRTVVYGHWARLNLVLRPKLRGLDTGCVWGGFLSAWIAEEDRIVQVAARRAWASFDD
;
A
#
# COMPACT_ATOMS: atom_id res chain seq x y z
N GLU A 1 -3.24 -18.88 -1.27
CA GLU A 1 -2.20 -18.87 -0.21
C GLU A 1 -2.68 -18.32 1.13
N LEU A 2 -3.64 -17.39 1.17
CA LEU A 2 -4.21 -16.86 2.42
C LEU A 2 -5.51 -17.55 2.88
N ALA A 3 -6.10 -18.41 2.04
CA ALA A 3 -7.35 -19.09 2.35
C ALA A 3 -7.21 -20.00 3.58
N GLY A 4 -8.16 -19.92 4.50
CA GLY A 4 -8.18 -20.73 5.73
C GLY A 4 -7.32 -20.18 6.87
N LEU A 5 -6.68 -19.02 6.70
CA LEU A 5 -5.98 -18.32 7.78
C LEU A 5 -6.94 -17.39 8.52
N ASP A 6 -6.79 -17.30 9.84
CA ASP A 6 -7.50 -16.33 10.66
C ASP A 6 -6.80 -14.97 10.57
N PRO A 7 -7.44 -13.91 10.00
CA PRO A 7 -6.81 -12.61 9.86
C PRO A 7 -6.50 -11.90 11.19
N LEU A 8 -7.03 -12.40 12.31
CA LEU A 8 -6.78 -11.85 13.65
C LEU A 8 -5.59 -12.51 14.35
N VAL A 9 -5.03 -13.57 13.78
CA VAL A 9 -3.86 -14.27 14.30
C VAL A 9 -2.65 -13.91 13.44
N SER A 10 -1.53 -13.57 14.10
CA SER A 10 -0.29 -13.28 13.38
C SER A 10 0.17 -14.51 12.58
N ASP A 11 0.33 -14.30 11.28
CA ASP A 11 0.92 -15.22 10.32
C ASP A 11 1.77 -14.37 9.37
N PRO A 12 3.01 -14.77 9.04
CA PRO A 12 3.89 -13.98 8.18
C PRO A 12 3.26 -13.56 6.84
N ARG A 13 2.35 -14.37 6.30
CA ARG A 13 1.65 -14.08 5.03
C ARG A 13 0.54 -13.06 5.24
N ILE A 14 -0.19 -13.14 6.35
CA ILE A 14 -1.19 -12.13 6.74
C ILE A 14 -0.48 -10.80 7.03
N ASP A 15 0.59 -10.84 7.82
CA ASP A 15 1.38 -9.66 8.16
C ASP A 15 1.94 -9.00 6.92
N PHE A 16 2.43 -9.78 5.94
CA PHE A 16 2.84 -9.23 4.65
C PHE A 16 1.66 -8.59 3.91
N ALA A 17 0.53 -9.29 3.76
CA ALA A 17 -0.62 -8.78 3.01
C ALA A 17 -1.27 -7.54 3.64
N THR A 18 -1.14 -7.36 4.96
CA THR A 18 -1.84 -6.30 5.70
C THR A 18 -0.93 -5.19 6.22
N ARG A 19 0.38 -5.43 6.34
CA ARG A 19 1.31 -4.49 7.00
C ARG A 19 2.47 -4.05 6.11
N ALA A 20 2.76 -4.75 5.02
CA ALA A 20 3.95 -4.49 4.21
C ALA A 20 3.96 -3.06 3.64
N ARG A 21 5.12 -2.43 3.80
CA ARG A 21 5.45 -1.11 3.24
C ARG A 21 6.74 -1.23 2.44
N ALA A 22 7.87 -0.84 3.02
CA ALA A 22 9.16 -1.15 2.45
C ALA A 22 9.55 -2.61 2.76
N THR A 23 10.04 -3.33 1.77
CA THR A 23 10.52 -4.71 1.90
C THR A 23 11.86 -4.91 1.22
N THR A 24 12.57 -5.95 1.61
CA THR A 24 13.64 -6.53 0.79
C THR A 24 13.05 -7.31 -0.40
N ARG A 25 13.91 -7.73 -1.33
CA ARG A 25 13.51 -8.55 -2.48
C ARG A 25 12.98 -9.93 -2.10
N ASP A 26 13.46 -10.50 -1.00
CA ASP A 26 12.99 -11.76 -0.40
C ASP A 26 11.75 -11.59 0.49
N GLY A 27 11.20 -10.37 0.59
CA GLY A 27 9.92 -10.11 1.27
C GLY A 27 10.02 -9.80 2.76
N GLN A 28 11.22 -9.59 3.32
CA GLN A 28 11.35 -9.10 4.70
C GLN A 28 10.83 -7.67 4.79
N ILE A 29 9.89 -7.42 5.70
CA ILE A 29 9.33 -6.10 5.94
C ILE A 29 10.33 -5.25 6.73
N SER A 30 10.49 -3.99 6.32
CA SER A 30 11.31 -3.03 7.06
C SER A 30 10.69 -2.72 8.41
N PRO A 31 11.47 -2.71 9.51
CA PRO A 31 10.97 -2.26 10.80
C PRO A 31 10.78 -0.73 10.86
N LEU A 32 11.25 0.01 9.86
CA LEU A 32 11.20 1.47 9.77
C LEU A 32 10.33 1.93 8.61
N ASP A 33 9.62 3.03 8.80
CA ASP A 33 8.92 3.77 7.76
C ASP A 33 9.11 5.28 7.97
N PRO A 34 9.94 5.98 7.17
CA PRO A 34 10.62 5.47 5.98
C PRO A 34 11.80 4.54 6.32
N PRO A 35 12.18 3.63 5.40
CA PRO A 35 13.41 2.85 5.54
C PRO A 35 14.65 3.76 5.46
N GLU A 36 15.80 3.25 5.92
CA GLU A 36 17.08 3.93 5.77
C GLU A 36 17.43 4.19 4.28
N PRO A 37 17.82 5.43 3.92
CA PRO A 37 18.24 5.74 2.56
C PRO A 37 19.42 4.88 2.10
N GLY A 38 19.36 4.39 0.86
CA GLY A 38 20.42 3.55 0.28
C GLY A 38 20.49 2.12 0.83
N GLY A 39 19.58 1.74 1.73
CA GLY A 39 19.49 0.41 2.28
C GLY A 39 18.89 -0.63 1.33
N ARG A 40 18.74 -1.86 1.84
CA ARG A 40 18.15 -3.00 1.11
C ARG A 40 16.62 -3.00 1.01
N PHE A 41 15.96 -2.09 1.73
CA PHE A 41 14.50 -1.99 1.79
C PHE A 41 14.02 -0.95 0.77
N ARG A 42 13.01 -1.33 -0.02
CA ARG A 42 12.34 -0.47 -1.01
C ARG A 42 10.84 -0.69 -0.94
N PRO A 43 9.99 0.23 -1.39
CA PRO A 43 8.55 -0.02 -1.47
C PRO A 43 8.25 -1.38 -2.12
N TRP A 44 7.40 -2.21 -1.49
CA TRP A 44 7.16 -3.59 -1.94
C TRP A 44 6.77 -3.68 -3.42
N PHE A 45 6.06 -2.67 -3.93
CA PHE A 45 5.57 -2.64 -5.31
C PHE A 45 6.69 -2.44 -6.33
N GLU A 46 7.85 -1.91 -5.96
CA GLU A 46 9.00 -1.82 -6.85
C GLU A 46 9.53 -3.21 -7.20
N HIS A 47 9.61 -4.12 -6.22
CA HIS A 47 10.00 -5.51 -6.46
C HIS A 47 8.97 -6.26 -7.32
N TRP A 48 7.69 -5.91 -7.18
CA TRP A 48 6.63 -6.48 -8.03
C TRP A 48 6.81 -6.05 -9.50
N PHE A 49 7.09 -4.77 -9.75
CA PHE A 49 7.38 -4.28 -11.10
C PHE A 49 8.58 -4.98 -11.74
N ASP A 50 9.68 -5.12 -10.99
CA ASP A 50 10.91 -5.75 -11.49
C ASP A 50 10.72 -7.24 -11.81
N SER A 51 9.88 -7.95 -11.05
CA SER A 51 9.72 -9.40 -11.14
C SER A 51 8.59 -9.86 -12.06
N ARG A 52 7.68 -8.96 -12.44
CA ARG A 52 6.41 -9.29 -13.14
C ARG A 52 6.26 -8.52 -14.44
N VAL A 53 7.37 -8.25 -15.13
CA VAL A 53 7.35 -7.61 -16.46
C VAL A 53 6.41 -8.38 -17.39
N GLY A 54 5.39 -7.70 -17.91
CA GLY A 54 4.39 -8.28 -18.81
C GLY A 54 3.10 -8.79 -18.14
N ASP A 55 3.01 -8.83 -16.81
CA ASP A 55 1.79 -9.24 -16.10
C ASP A 55 0.64 -8.26 -16.40
N PRO A 56 -0.53 -8.71 -16.91
CA PRO A 56 -1.63 -7.80 -17.28
C PRO A 56 -2.38 -7.24 -16.08
N ARG A 57 -2.20 -7.81 -14.89
CA ARG A 57 -2.99 -7.46 -13.71
C ARG A 57 -2.65 -6.06 -13.22
N THR A 58 -3.69 -5.38 -12.74
CA THR A 58 -3.54 -4.17 -11.94
C THR A 58 -3.51 -4.54 -10.46
N VAL A 59 -2.53 -4.02 -9.73
CA VAL A 59 -2.52 -4.10 -8.26
C VAL A 59 -3.13 -2.82 -7.68
N VAL A 60 -4.15 -2.98 -6.87
CA VAL A 60 -4.80 -1.90 -6.11
C VAL A 60 -4.54 -2.15 -4.63
N TYR A 61 -4.07 -1.14 -3.90
CA TYR A 61 -3.71 -1.30 -2.50
C TYR A 61 -4.02 -0.05 -1.66
N GLY A 62 -3.97 -0.21 -0.34
CA GLY A 62 -4.11 0.85 0.64
C GLY A 62 -3.07 0.73 1.77
N HIS A 63 -3.47 1.00 3.02
CA HIS A 63 -2.66 0.87 4.26
C HIS A 63 -1.46 1.83 4.40
N TRP A 64 -0.88 2.30 3.30
CA TRP A 64 0.33 3.13 3.32
C TRP A 64 0.09 4.58 2.90
N ALA A 65 -0.76 5.31 3.63
CA ALA A 65 -1.07 6.68 3.24
C ALA A 65 0.05 7.72 3.37
N ARG A 66 1.19 7.36 3.95
CA ARG A 66 2.40 8.22 3.92
C ARG A 66 2.86 8.52 2.49
N LEU A 67 2.57 7.62 1.54
CA LEU A 67 2.84 7.85 0.11
C LEU A 67 1.76 8.67 -0.61
N ASN A 68 0.63 8.96 0.05
CA ASN A 68 -0.56 9.55 -0.55
C ASN A 68 -1.01 8.77 -1.80
N LEU A 69 -1.69 9.42 -2.75
CA LEU A 69 -2.16 8.80 -3.98
C LEU A 69 -0.97 8.33 -4.84
N VAL A 70 -0.88 7.03 -5.08
CA VAL A 70 0.16 6.43 -5.95
C VAL A 70 -0.46 5.96 -7.25
N LEU A 71 -0.15 6.64 -8.35
CA LEU A 71 -0.52 6.23 -9.70
C LEU A 71 0.73 5.88 -10.49
N ARG A 72 0.81 4.61 -10.91
CA ARG A 72 1.82 4.09 -11.85
C ARG A 72 1.13 3.13 -12.81
N PRO A 73 1.74 2.78 -13.96
CA PRO A 73 1.18 1.75 -14.83
C PRO A 73 0.85 0.50 -14.03
N LYS A 74 -0.40 0.03 -14.05
CA LYS A 74 -0.86 -1.18 -13.34
C LYS A 74 -0.74 -1.15 -11.80
N LEU A 75 -0.53 0.01 -11.17
CA LEU A 75 -0.48 0.14 -9.71
C LEU A 75 -1.29 1.36 -9.23
N ARG A 76 -2.26 1.11 -8.36
CA ARG A 76 -3.17 2.11 -7.78
C ARG A 76 -3.07 2.05 -6.25
N GLY A 77 -2.33 2.97 -5.64
CA GLY A 77 -2.33 3.18 -4.19
C GLY A 77 -3.38 4.20 -3.81
N LEU A 78 -4.46 3.76 -3.18
CA LEU A 78 -5.66 4.56 -2.92
C LEU A 78 -5.74 5.10 -1.49
N ASP A 79 -4.83 4.69 -0.61
CA ASP A 79 -4.81 5.21 0.75
C ASP A 79 -4.24 6.63 0.75
N THR A 80 -5.15 7.59 0.84
CA THR A 80 -4.87 9.03 0.85
C THR A 80 -5.14 9.65 2.22
N GLY A 81 -5.14 8.83 3.28
CA GLY A 81 -5.08 9.31 4.65
C GLY A 81 -6.35 10.03 5.10
N CYS A 82 -7.52 9.53 4.70
CA CYS A 82 -8.82 10.15 5.02
C CYS A 82 -8.96 10.42 6.53
N VAL A 83 -8.58 9.47 7.39
CA VAL A 83 -8.68 9.61 8.84
C VAL A 83 -7.79 10.73 9.38
N TRP A 84 -6.68 11.02 8.71
CA TRP A 84 -5.73 12.08 9.07
C TRP A 84 -6.04 13.44 8.42
N GLY A 85 -7.23 13.59 7.82
CA GLY A 85 -7.65 14.84 7.18
C GLY A 85 -7.32 14.94 5.69
N GLY A 86 -6.86 13.85 5.08
CA GLY A 86 -6.65 13.76 3.63
C GLY A 86 -7.93 13.50 2.86
N PHE A 87 -7.92 12.49 1.99
CA PHE A 87 -9.06 12.14 1.14
C PHE A 87 -9.46 10.68 1.33
N LEU A 88 -10.73 10.37 1.11
CA LEU A 88 -11.16 9.02 0.75
C LEU A 88 -11.12 8.90 -0.77
N SER A 89 -10.32 7.97 -1.29
CA SER A 89 -10.12 7.78 -2.73
C SER A 89 -10.75 6.49 -3.22
N ALA A 90 -11.32 6.55 -4.42
CA ALA A 90 -11.84 5.42 -5.17
C ALA A 90 -11.25 5.41 -6.59
N TRP A 91 -11.08 4.22 -7.15
CA TRP A 91 -10.72 4.02 -8.55
C TRP A 91 -11.88 3.33 -9.27
N ILE A 92 -12.34 3.95 -10.36
CA ILE A 92 -13.34 3.40 -11.28
C ILE A 92 -12.56 2.69 -12.38
N ALA A 93 -12.52 1.36 -12.31
CA ALA A 93 -11.61 0.55 -13.12
C ALA A 93 -11.94 0.62 -14.61
N GLU A 94 -13.22 0.67 -14.95
CA GLU A 94 -13.75 0.71 -16.32
C GLU A 94 -13.38 2.01 -17.05
N GLU A 95 -13.15 3.10 -16.29
CA GLU A 95 -12.84 4.43 -16.81
C GLU A 95 -11.37 4.82 -16.58
N ASP A 96 -10.61 3.98 -15.87
CA ASP A 96 -9.32 4.30 -15.27
C ASP A 96 -9.29 5.67 -14.57
N ARG A 97 -10.35 5.98 -13.81
CA ARG A 97 -10.57 7.30 -13.22
C ARG A 97 -10.50 7.26 -11.69
N ILE A 98 -9.83 8.25 -11.11
CA ILE A 98 -9.80 8.46 -9.66
C ILE A 98 -10.90 9.45 -9.26
N VAL A 99 -11.60 9.12 -8.17
CA VAL A 99 -12.55 10.01 -7.50
C VAL A 99 -12.13 10.15 -6.05
N GLN A 100 -12.16 11.37 -5.53
CA GLN A 100 -11.77 11.65 -4.15
C GLN A 100 -12.81 12.54 -3.47
N VAL A 101 -13.04 12.26 -2.18
CA VAL A 101 -13.82 13.14 -1.30
C VAL A 101 -12.91 13.57 -0.16
N ALA A 102 -12.83 14.88 0.06
CA ALA A 102 -12.04 15.43 1.16
C ALA A 102 -12.61 14.97 2.51
N ALA A 103 -11.73 14.63 3.44
CA ALA A 103 -12.12 14.41 4.82
C ALA A 103 -12.71 15.70 5.40
N ARG A 104 -13.80 15.60 6.15
CA ARG A 104 -14.43 16.76 6.79
C ARG A 104 -13.50 17.46 7.80
N ARG A 105 -12.61 16.68 8.41
CA ARG A 105 -11.59 17.09 9.38
C ARG A 105 -10.59 15.93 9.54
N ALA A 106 -9.48 16.19 10.22
CA ALA A 106 -8.67 15.11 10.80
C ALA A 106 -9.42 14.49 11.98
N TRP A 107 -9.53 13.16 11.97
CA TRP A 107 -10.13 12.34 13.03
C TRP A 107 -9.07 11.66 13.91
N ALA A 108 -7.83 11.56 13.42
CA ALA A 108 -6.65 11.09 14.14
C ALA A 108 -5.42 11.90 13.69
N SER A 109 -4.31 11.80 14.42
CA SER A 109 -2.99 12.29 13.99
C SER A 109 -2.08 11.13 13.56
N PHE A 110 -0.97 11.42 12.87
CA PHE A 110 0.03 10.41 12.53
C PHE A 110 0.90 10.00 13.73
N ASP A 111 0.84 10.78 14.81
CA ASP A 111 1.70 10.66 15.99
C ASP A 111 0.99 9.95 17.17
N ASP A 112 -0.28 9.56 17.00
CA ASP A 112 -1.05 8.70 17.93
C ASP A 112 -0.70 7.21 17.74
#